data_AF-A0A1A8Z4Z3-F1
#
_entry.id   AF-A0A1A8Z4Z3-F1
#
_cell.length_a   1.000
_cell.length_b   1.000
_cell.length_c   1.000
_cell.angle_alpha   90.00
_cell.angle_beta   90.00
_cell.angle_gamma   90.00
#
_symmetry.space_group_name_H-M   'P 1'
#
loop_
_entity.id
_entity.type
_entity.pdbx_description
1 polymer ?
#
loop_
_entity_poly.entity_id
_entity_poly.type
_entity_poly.pdbx_seq_one_letter_code
_entity_poly.pdbx_strand_id
1 'polypeptide(L)'
;MTPTPLVNCRRIRLLGGALALLTGLTAAASVPTPAGAAPAGPAPSAGVGTLSTDYGPAVWAPASTANYTVSNRPTSYPVKYVVIHMTQETYADTISLFQNPSAKVSAHYVFRSSDGAVTQMVREKDIAWHAGNWTYNTQSIGIEHEGFVDDPAWFTDAMYRASAKLTRTLADRYGIPKDRSHIIGHVEVPGATHTDPGPNWNWTYYMQLVQGNTAIGTGTVHTASSVNVRSGPGTGYGIVGSVSDGTSVSVYCQAAGTTVTGTYGTSNIWDRIGTNRYVSDTFVNTGNSGYIPNVPRC
;
A
#
# COMPACT_ATOMS: atom_id res chain seq x y z
N MET A 1 -37.03 -4.72 15.21
CA MET A 1 -35.79 -4.63 14.43
C MET A 1 -35.64 -3.19 14.00
N THR A 2 -34.82 -2.43 14.71
CA THR A 2 -34.55 -1.00 14.47
C THR A 2 -33.08 -0.87 14.03
N PRO A 3 -32.78 -0.21 12.90
CA PRO A 3 -31.41 -0.03 12.47
C PRO A 3 -30.71 1.02 13.33
N THR A 4 -29.53 0.66 13.85
CA THR A 4 -28.62 1.55 14.57
C THR A 4 -27.94 2.49 13.56
N PRO A 5 -27.77 3.79 13.84
CA PRO A 5 -27.13 4.71 12.90
C PRO A 5 -25.61 4.52 12.89
N LEU A 6 -25.03 4.61 11.68
CA LEU A 6 -23.59 4.65 11.42
C LEU A 6 -22.98 5.91 12.07
N VAL A 7 -21.97 5.71 12.94
CA VAL A 7 -21.20 6.81 13.50
C VAL A 7 -20.20 7.28 12.46
N ASN A 8 -20.39 8.51 12.01
CA ASN A 8 -19.49 9.21 11.10
C ASN A 8 -18.21 9.61 11.87
N CYS A 9 -17.05 9.05 11.51
CA CYS A 9 -15.78 9.36 12.16
C CYS A 9 -15.27 10.74 11.70
N ARG A 10 -15.67 11.79 12.42
CA ARG A 10 -15.14 13.15 12.23
C ARG A 10 -13.77 13.28 12.87
N ARG A 11 -12.81 13.82 12.10
CA ARG A 11 -11.48 14.29 12.55
C ARG A 11 -11.55 15.01 13.90
N ILE A 12 -10.91 14.48 14.94
CA ILE A 12 -10.58 15.25 16.14
C ILE A 12 -9.31 16.04 15.83
N ARG A 13 -9.46 17.31 15.48
CA ARG A 13 -8.39 18.31 15.62
C ARG A 13 -8.48 18.85 17.03
N LEU A 14 -7.51 18.53 17.89
CA LEU A 14 -7.29 19.31 19.11
C LEU A 14 -6.72 20.67 18.73
N LEU A 15 -7.52 21.72 18.84
CA LEU A 15 -7.07 23.11 18.80
C LEU A 15 -7.28 23.70 20.20
N GLY A 16 -6.20 23.81 20.96
CA GLY A 16 -6.12 24.76 22.06
C GLY A 16 -5.87 26.16 21.47
N GLY A 17 -6.64 27.15 21.90
CA GLY A 17 -6.43 28.53 21.47
C GLY A 17 -7.52 29.46 21.99
N ALA A 18 -7.12 30.40 22.83
CA ALA A 18 -7.95 31.31 23.59
C ALA A 18 -8.83 32.24 22.74
N LEU A 19 -9.98 32.58 23.32
CA LEU A 19 -10.95 33.55 22.82
C LEU A 19 -10.42 34.97 23.02
N ALA A 20 -10.16 35.70 21.93
CA ALA A 20 -9.95 37.15 21.95
C ALA A 20 -11.04 37.82 21.11
N LEU A 21 -11.88 38.64 21.75
CA LEU A 21 -12.80 39.56 21.07
C LEU A 21 -11.99 40.65 20.39
N LEU A 22 -12.23 40.91 19.10
CA LEU A 22 -11.96 42.21 18.51
C LEU A 22 -13.10 42.66 17.58
N THR A 23 -13.50 43.90 17.85
CA THR A 23 -14.28 44.81 17.02
C THR A 23 -13.59 45.07 15.68
N GLY A 24 -14.40 45.35 14.66
CA GLY A 24 -13.94 45.49 13.27
C GLY A 24 -13.04 46.70 13.01
N LEU A 25 -12.21 46.56 11.97
CA LEU A 25 -11.78 47.63 11.06
C LEU A 25 -11.23 46.98 9.78
N THR A 26 -11.58 47.55 8.62
CA THR A 26 -11.15 47.12 7.29
C THR A 26 -9.70 47.54 7.00
N ALA A 27 -8.86 46.63 6.50
CA ALA A 27 -7.58 46.95 5.89
C ALA A 27 -7.17 45.89 4.84
N ALA A 28 -6.54 46.37 3.77
CA ALA A 28 -6.25 45.68 2.52
C ALA A 28 -5.33 44.45 2.66
N ALA A 29 -5.58 43.43 1.85
CA ALA A 29 -4.80 42.21 1.79
C ALA A 29 -3.44 42.44 1.09
N SER A 30 -2.36 42.28 1.84
CA SER A 30 -1.00 42.05 1.32
C SER A 30 -0.64 40.57 1.50
N VAL A 31 -0.30 39.90 0.40
CA VAL A 31 0.15 38.50 0.38
C VAL A 31 1.46 38.36 1.16
N PRO A 32 1.55 37.51 2.20
CA PRO A 32 2.84 37.21 2.81
C PRO A 32 3.56 36.14 1.97
N THR A 33 4.79 36.45 1.60
CA THR A 33 5.82 35.49 1.16
C THR A 33 5.98 34.37 2.19
N PRO A 34 6.18 33.10 1.77
CA PRO A 34 6.39 32.01 2.72
C PRO A 34 7.71 32.21 3.48
N ALA A 35 7.60 32.38 4.80
CA ALA A 35 8.74 32.36 5.71
C ALA A 35 9.41 30.98 5.66
N GLY A 36 10.74 30.99 5.62
CA GLY A 36 11.58 29.82 5.42
C GLY A 36 11.29 28.67 6.40
N ALA A 37 11.33 27.45 5.85
CA ALA A 37 11.35 26.23 6.62
C ALA A 37 12.57 26.24 7.56
N ALA A 38 12.32 26.12 8.86
CA ALA A 38 13.37 25.78 9.82
C ALA A 38 13.95 24.40 9.44
N PRO A 39 15.27 24.18 9.59
CA PRO A 39 15.87 22.90 9.24
C PRO A 39 15.31 21.81 10.15
N ALA A 40 14.85 20.72 9.55
CA ALA A 40 14.54 19.50 10.28
C ALA A 40 15.78 19.09 11.09
N GLY A 41 15.64 18.97 12.41
CA GLY A 41 16.63 18.32 13.24
C GLY A 41 16.87 16.89 12.73
N PRO A 42 18.06 16.31 12.94
CA PRO A 42 18.37 15.00 12.40
C PRO A 42 17.38 13.98 12.99
N ALA A 43 16.64 13.31 12.11
CA ALA A 43 15.91 12.11 12.48
C ALA A 43 16.89 11.13 13.14
N PRO A 44 16.49 10.40 14.20
CA PRO A 44 17.32 9.35 14.73
C PRO A 44 17.59 8.36 13.59
N SER A 45 18.87 8.21 13.26
CA SER A 45 19.34 7.26 12.27
C SER A 45 19.09 5.87 12.84
N ALA A 46 17.94 5.27 12.50
CA ALA A 46 17.78 3.83 12.58
C ALA A 46 18.90 3.24 11.71
N GLY A 47 19.88 2.62 12.37
CA GLY A 47 21.11 2.20 11.71
C GLY A 47 20.82 1.32 10.50
N VAL A 48 21.53 1.59 9.41
CA VAL A 48 21.90 0.50 8.50
C VAL A 48 22.60 -0.54 9.36
N GLY A 49 22.10 -1.80 9.46
CA GLY A 49 22.99 -2.81 10.06
C GLY A 49 22.48 -4.18 10.47
N THR A 50 21.19 -4.45 10.62
CA THR A 50 20.76 -5.82 10.93
C THR A 50 19.56 -6.22 10.08
N LEU A 51 19.82 -7.13 9.15
CA LEU A 51 18.76 -7.78 8.39
C LEU A 51 18.01 -8.75 9.31
N SER A 52 16.71 -8.86 9.08
CA SER A 52 15.86 -9.85 9.73
C SER A 52 16.37 -11.26 9.42
N THR A 53 16.38 -12.12 10.44
CA THR A 53 16.67 -13.55 10.22
C THR A 53 15.46 -14.31 9.69
N ASP A 54 14.26 -13.74 9.83
CA ASP A 54 13.01 -14.38 9.39
C ASP A 54 12.75 -14.05 7.92
N TYR A 55 13.12 -12.85 7.46
CA TYR A 55 12.99 -12.43 6.07
C TYR A 55 14.14 -11.50 5.68
N GLY A 56 15.15 -12.04 4.98
CA GLY A 56 16.39 -11.34 4.67
C GLY A 56 16.26 -9.91 4.09
N PRO A 57 15.29 -9.60 3.22
CA PRO A 57 15.10 -8.23 2.74
C PRO A 57 14.64 -7.21 3.79
N ALA A 58 14.11 -7.64 4.94
CA ALA A 58 13.63 -6.73 5.97
C ALA A 58 14.76 -6.23 6.87
N VAL A 59 14.73 -4.93 7.19
CA VAL A 59 15.52 -4.36 8.29
C VAL A 59 14.87 -4.76 9.61
N TRP A 60 15.65 -5.15 10.60
CA TRP A 60 15.16 -5.42 11.95
C TRP A 60 15.11 -4.12 12.76
N ALA A 61 13.91 -3.72 13.20
CA ALA A 61 13.71 -2.65 14.16
C ALA A 61 12.61 -3.08 15.15
N PRO A 62 12.94 -3.63 16.32
CA PRO A 62 11.96 -4.30 17.17
C PRO A 62 10.87 -3.35 17.68
N ALA A 63 9.64 -3.84 17.75
CA ALA A 63 8.56 -3.23 18.53
C ALA A 63 8.90 -3.34 20.03
N SER A 64 8.23 -2.52 20.84
CA SER A 64 8.33 -2.63 22.30
C SER A 64 7.91 -4.03 22.76
N THR A 65 8.65 -4.61 23.69
CA THR A 65 8.27 -5.87 24.37
C THR A 65 6.93 -5.77 25.11
N ALA A 66 6.42 -4.54 25.33
CA ALA A 66 5.11 -4.28 25.91
C ALA A 66 3.94 -4.29 24.90
N ASN A 67 4.22 -4.53 23.61
CA ASN A 67 3.26 -4.46 22.50
C ASN A 67 3.07 -5.79 21.75
N TYR A 68 3.64 -6.89 22.23
CA TYR A 68 3.46 -8.23 21.65
C TYR A 68 3.58 -9.31 22.73
N THR A 69 3.19 -10.55 22.41
CA THR A 69 3.32 -11.69 23.32
C THR A 69 4.41 -12.63 22.84
N VAL A 70 5.41 -12.90 23.70
CA VAL A 70 6.45 -13.89 23.42
C VAL A 70 5.83 -15.28 23.25
N SER A 71 6.26 -15.99 22.22
CA SER A 71 5.74 -17.32 21.89
C SER A 71 6.79 -18.17 21.15
N ASN A 72 6.39 -19.39 20.81
CA ASN A 72 7.18 -20.38 20.07
C ASN A 72 6.37 -20.92 18.88
N ARG A 73 5.81 -20.03 18.06
CA ARG A 73 5.09 -20.42 16.84
C ARG A 73 6.08 -20.99 15.81
N PRO A 74 5.68 -22.01 15.02
CA PRO A 74 4.32 -22.52 14.88
C PRO A 74 3.91 -23.62 15.89
N THR A 75 4.79 -24.00 16.83
CA THR A 75 4.51 -25.10 17.77
C THR A 75 3.44 -24.74 18.80
N SER A 76 3.46 -23.52 19.34
CA SER A 76 2.43 -23.05 20.28
C SER A 76 1.09 -22.73 19.59
N TYR A 77 1.15 -22.16 18.39
CA TYR A 77 0.00 -21.88 17.53
C TYR A 77 0.40 -22.01 16.06
N PRO A 78 -0.42 -22.64 15.21
CA PRO A 78 -0.16 -22.68 13.77
C PRO A 78 -0.26 -21.28 13.17
N VAL A 79 0.60 -20.96 12.20
CA VAL A 79 0.47 -19.75 11.39
C VAL A 79 -0.35 -20.12 10.15
N LYS A 80 -1.61 -19.67 10.10
CA LYS A 80 -2.59 -20.03 9.07
C LYS A 80 -2.96 -18.87 8.16
N TYR A 81 -2.75 -17.64 8.61
CA TYR A 81 -3.21 -16.44 7.90
C TYR A 81 -2.09 -15.42 7.73
N VAL A 82 -2.24 -14.61 6.69
CA VAL A 82 -1.58 -13.30 6.59
C VAL A 82 -2.68 -12.25 6.61
N VAL A 83 -2.56 -11.27 7.50
CA VAL A 83 -3.53 -10.16 7.59
C VAL A 83 -2.87 -8.90 7.04
N ILE A 84 -3.50 -8.32 6.03
CA ILE A 84 -3.07 -7.12 5.33
C ILE A 84 -3.75 -5.92 5.98
N HIS A 85 -2.94 -4.95 6.36
CA HIS A 85 -3.36 -3.72 7.01
C HIS A 85 -2.93 -2.49 6.21
N MET A 86 -3.61 -1.37 6.44
CA MET A 86 -3.11 -0.03 6.12
C MET A 86 -2.92 0.75 7.42
N THR A 87 -1.77 1.40 7.55
CA THR A 87 -1.34 2.06 8.78
C THR A 87 -2.17 3.30 9.15
N GLN A 88 -2.73 4.00 8.16
CA GLN A 88 -3.28 5.36 8.32
C GLN A 88 -2.23 6.35 8.87
N GLU A 89 -0.96 6.11 8.53
CA GLU A 89 0.20 6.82 9.06
C GLU A 89 1.41 6.68 8.09
N THR A 90 2.47 7.44 8.33
CA THR A 90 3.75 7.31 7.62
C THR A 90 4.56 6.10 8.11
N TYR A 91 5.54 5.67 7.31
CA TYR A 91 6.41 4.54 7.61
C TYR A 91 7.19 4.72 8.91
N ALA A 92 7.82 5.90 9.09
CA ALA A 92 8.63 6.21 10.26
C ALA A 92 7.78 6.35 11.53
N ASP A 93 6.60 6.95 11.40
CA ASP A 93 5.70 7.14 12.53
C ASP A 93 5.05 5.82 12.96
N THR A 94 4.74 4.92 12.02
CA THR A 94 4.29 3.55 12.32
C THR A 94 5.33 2.78 13.13
N ILE A 95 6.60 2.81 12.71
CA ILE A 95 7.70 2.16 13.44
C ILE A 95 7.82 2.75 14.85
N SER A 96 7.78 4.07 14.96
CA SER A 96 7.86 4.78 16.25
C SER A 96 6.68 4.44 17.16
N LEU A 97 5.47 4.32 16.61
CA LEU A 97 4.27 3.92 17.34
C LEU A 97 4.43 2.52 17.93
N PHE A 98 4.90 1.56 17.15
CA PHE A 98 5.11 0.19 17.64
C PHE A 98 6.26 0.07 18.65
N GLN A 99 7.21 1.01 18.65
CA GLN A 99 8.26 1.13 19.67
C GLN A 99 7.77 1.79 20.97
N ASN A 100 6.65 2.52 20.93
CA ASN A 100 6.07 3.15 22.11
C ASN A 100 5.38 2.09 22.99
N PRO A 101 5.85 1.82 24.23
CA PRO A 101 5.26 0.80 25.12
C PRO A 101 3.82 1.11 25.53
N SER A 102 3.35 2.34 25.38
CA SER A 102 1.98 2.76 25.70
C SER A 102 0.99 2.51 24.56
N ALA A 103 1.47 2.20 23.34
CA ALA A 103 0.61 2.01 22.18
C ALA A 103 -0.25 0.74 22.27
N LYS A 104 0.30 -0.34 22.86
CA LYS A 104 -0.38 -1.64 23.01
C LYS A 104 -0.87 -2.24 21.69
N VAL A 105 -0.13 -1.97 20.61
CA VAL A 105 -0.35 -2.50 19.26
C VAL A 105 0.98 -2.75 18.56
N SER A 106 1.02 -3.73 17.67
CA SER A 106 2.18 -4.03 16.82
C SER A 106 1.79 -4.90 15.64
N ALA A 107 2.60 -4.88 14.58
CA ALA A 107 2.56 -5.85 13.49
C ALA A 107 3.93 -6.54 13.32
N HIS A 108 4.01 -7.57 12.49
CA HIS A 108 5.29 -8.26 12.26
C HIS A 108 6.14 -7.49 11.27
N TYR A 109 5.52 -6.93 10.23
CA TYR A 109 6.19 -6.24 9.14
C TYR A 109 5.49 -4.93 8.79
N VAL A 110 6.27 -3.93 8.40
CA VAL A 110 5.81 -2.64 7.87
C VAL A 110 6.48 -2.39 6.52
N PHE A 111 5.70 -2.02 5.51
CA PHE A 111 6.18 -1.65 4.18
C PHE A 111 6.08 -0.16 3.92
N ARG A 112 7.14 0.41 3.33
CA ARG A 112 7.17 1.78 2.84
C ARG A 112 6.58 1.85 1.44
N SER A 113 5.71 2.82 1.21
CA SER A 113 4.98 2.99 -0.04
C SER A 113 5.92 3.34 -1.20
N SER A 114 6.88 4.25 -0.99
CA SER A 114 7.67 4.82 -2.08
C SER A 114 8.54 3.81 -2.84
N ASP A 115 9.09 2.81 -2.15
CA ASP A 115 10.11 1.91 -2.70
C ASP A 115 9.96 0.44 -2.28
N GLY A 116 8.94 0.11 -1.48
CA GLY A 116 8.73 -1.24 -0.98
C GLY A 116 9.74 -1.68 0.09
N ALA A 117 10.48 -0.75 0.69
CA ALA A 117 11.35 -1.06 1.83
C ALA A 117 10.53 -1.69 2.96
N VAL A 118 11.10 -2.69 3.62
CA VAL A 118 10.39 -3.49 4.64
C VAL A 118 11.17 -3.51 5.94
N THR A 119 10.45 -3.30 7.03
CA THR A 119 10.97 -3.42 8.40
C THR A 119 10.22 -4.52 9.11
N GLN A 120 10.95 -5.44 9.74
CA GLN A 120 10.39 -6.41 10.66
C GLN A 120 10.45 -5.85 12.09
N MET A 121 9.31 -5.85 12.76
CA MET A 121 9.09 -5.28 14.08
C MET A 121 8.88 -6.36 15.15
N VAL A 122 8.25 -7.49 14.79
CA VAL A 122 8.02 -8.64 15.70
C VAL A 122 8.46 -9.91 14.98
N ARG A 123 9.18 -10.78 15.70
CA ARG A 123 9.59 -12.09 15.18
C ARG A 123 8.38 -12.93 14.84
N GLU A 124 8.44 -13.69 13.75
CA GLU A 124 7.29 -14.50 13.32
C GLU A 124 6.90 -15.57 14.36
N LYS A 125 7.86 -16.03 15.18
CA LYS A 125 7.58 -16.95 16.30
C LYS A 125 6.74 -16.32 17.42
N ASP A 126 6.81 -15.00 17.59
CA ASP A 126 6.13 -14.22 18.63
C ASP A 126 4.81 -13.68 18.08
N ILE A 127 3.85 -13.32 18.94
CA ILE A 127 2.49 -12.92 18.55
C ILE A 127 2.39 -11.40 18.58
N ALA A 128 2.39 -10.74 17.42
CA ALA A 128 2.07 -9.31 17.31
C ALA A 128 0.59 -9.02 17.61
N TRP A 129 0.28 -7.81 18.04
CA TRP A 129 -1.07 -7.37 18.42
C TRP A 129 -1.65 -6.44 17.36
N HIS A 130 -2.13 -7.01 16.25
CA HIS A 130 -2.58 -6.24 15.07
C HIS A 130 -4.06 -6.42 14.74
N ALA A 131 -4.64 -7.60 15.00
CA ALA A 131 -5.96 -7.96 14.47
C ALA A 131 -7.13 -7.51 15.36
N GLY A 132 -6.89 -7.10 16.61
CA GLY A 132 -7.95 -6.88 17.60
C GLY A 132 -8.72 -8.15 17.99
N ASN A 133 -8.31 -9.31 17.47
CA ASN A 133 -8.91 -10.62 17.71
C ASN A 133 -7.81 -11.63 18.07
N TRP A 134 -7.91 -12.24 19.25
CA TRP A 134 -6.84 -13.11 19.77
C TRP A 134 -6.57 -14.34 18.90
N THR A 135 -7.62 -14.96 18.36
CA THR A 135 -7.48 -16.12 17.46
C THR A 135 -6.67 -15.74 16.22
N TYR A 136 -6.91 -14.56 15.66
CA TYR A 136 -6.18 -14.09 14.49
C TYR A 136 -4.77 -13.59 14.84
N ASN A 137 -4.57 -12.90 15.97
CA ASN A 137 -3.22 -12.55 16.42
C ASN A 137 -2.35 -13.80 16.58
N THR A 138 -2.87 -14.83 17.26
CA THR A 138 -2.11 -16.07 17.51
C THR A 138 -1.83 -16.86 16.24
N GLN A 139 -2.74 -16.85 15.25
CA GLN A 139 -2.65 -17.69 14.06
C GLN A 139 -2.26 -16.95 12.77
N SER A 140 -1.78 -15.71 12.86
CA SER A 140 -1.43 -14.94 11.66
C SER A 140 -0.15 -14.12 11.77
N ILE A 141 0.31 -13.69 10.59
CA ILE A 141 1.31 -12.64 10.43
C ILE A 141 0.59 -11.37 9.94
N GLY A 142 0.51 -10.36 10.80
CA GLY A 142 0.10 -9.01 10.41
C GLY A 142 1.17 -8.25 9.63
N ILE A 143 0.79 -7.67 8.50
CA ILE A 143 1.61 -6.84 7.62
C ILE A 143 0.95 -5.47 7.42
N GLU A 144 1.68 -4.42 7.78
CA GLU A 144 1.28 -3.03 7.66
C GLU A 144 1.82 -2.38 6.38
N HIS A 145 0.98 -1.58 5.73
CA HIS A 145 1.33 -0.81 4.54
C HIS A 145 1.19 0.69 4.84
N GLU A 146 2.27 1.44 4.61
CA GLU A 146 2.29 2.89 4.78
C GLU A 146 1.20 3.56 3.93
N GLY A 147 0.49 4.52 4.54
CA GLY A 147 -0.40 5.44 3.85
C GLY A 147 -1.85 5.38 4.29
N PHE A 148 -2.73 5.94 3.46
CA PHE A 148 -4.11 6.22 3.81
C PHE A 148 -5.09 5.52 2.86
N VAL A 149 -6.14 4.92 3.43
CA VAL A 149 -7.10 4.07 2.69
C VAL A 149 -7.90 4.83 1.63
N ASP A 150 -8.07 6.15 1.78
CA ASP A 150 -8.84 7.04 0.91
C ASP A 150 -8.02 7.69 -0.21
N ASP A 151 -6.69 7.51 -0.21
CA ASP A 151 -5.80 8.06 -1.23
C ASP A 151 -5.11 6.95 -2.05
N PRO A 152 -5.52 6.73 -3.31
CA PRO A 152 -4.96 5.69 -4.17
C PRO A 152 -3.47 5.89 -4.50
N ALA A 153 -2.87 7.06 -4.24
CA ALA A 153 -1.45 7.31 -4.49
C ALA A 153 -0.51 6.46 -3.62
N TRP A 154 -0.98 6.00 -2.45
CA TRP A 154 -0.19 5.16 -1.53
C TRP A 154 -0.03 3.71 -2.00
N PHE A 155 -0.85 3.26 -2.96
CA PHE A 155 -0.91 1.87 -3.42
C PHE A 155 0.05 1.65 -4.61
N THR A 156 1.35 1.81 -4.33
CA THR A 156 2.40 1.75 -5.35
C THR A 156 2.72 0.33 -5.78
N ASP A 157 3.25 0.20 -7.01
CA ASP A 157 3.75 -1.07 -7.51
C ASP A 157 4.86 -1.66 -6.62
N ALA A 158 5.80 -0.81 -6.18
CA ALA A 158 6.93 -1.23 -5.35
C ALA A 158 6.46 -1.87 -4.03
N MET A 159 5.50 -1.22 -3.35
CA MET A 159 4.92 -1.74 -2.11
C MET A 159 4.18 -3.06 -2.34
N TYR A 160 3.32 -3.13 -3.35
CA TYR A 160 2.60 -4.36 -3.68
C TYR A 160 3.54 -5.53 -3.97
N ARG A 161 4.57 -5.33 -4.80
CA ARG A 161 5.50 -6.39 -5.18
C ARG A 161 6.35 -6.86 -4.01
N ALA A 162 6.83 -5.93 -3.17
CA ALA A 162 7.60 -6.27 -1.98
C ALA A 162 6.75 -7.04 -0.96
N SER A 163 5.55 -6.56 -0.66
CA SER A 163 4.61 -7.21 0.25
C SER A 163 4.15 -8.58 -0.25
N ALA A 164 3.81 -8.70 -1.54
CA ALA A 164 3.41 -9.98 -2.13
C ALA A 164 4.55 -11.01 -2.12
N LYS A 165 5.81 -10.57 -2.28
CA LYS A 165 6.98 -11.43 -2.17
C LYS A 165 7.16 -11.97 -0.75
N LEU A 166 7.01 -11.13 0.28
CA LEU A 166 7.00 -11.59 1.67
C LEU A 166 5.85 -12.57 1.90
N THR A 167 4.63 -12.19 1.54
CA THR A 167 3.43 -13.02 1.71
C THR A 167 3.56 -14.38 1.04
N ARG A 168 4.11 -14.45 -0.17
CA ARG A 168 4.42 -15.72 -0.85
C ARG A 168 5.45 -16.55 -0.05
N THR A 169 6.50 -15.91 0.47
CA THR A 169 7.54 -16.56 1.29
C THR A 169 6.95 -17.13 2.58
N LEU A 170 6.09 -16.38 3.26
CA LEU A 170 5.36 -16.82 4.44
C LEU A 170 4.44 -18.00 4.12
N ALA A 171 3.73 -17.92 3.00
CA ALA A 171 2.83 -18.98 2.56
C ALA A 171 3.57 -20.28 2.27
N ASP A 172 4.71 -20.21 1.57
CA ASP A 172 5.55 -21.37 1.31
C ASP A 172 6.17 -21.95 2.59
N ARG A 173 6.59 -21.09 3.53
CA ARG A 173 7.21 -21.50 4.80
C ARG A 173 6.23 -22.20 5.74
N TYR A 174 5.03 -21.66 5.87
CA TYR A 174 4.03 -22.12 6.84
C TYR A 174 2.94 -23.02 6.24
N GLY A 175 2.99 -23.26 4.92
CA GLY A 175 1.98 -24.05 4.22
C GLY A 175 0.62 -23.36 4.13
N ILE A 176 0.61 -22.02 4.06
CA ILE A 176 -0.62 -21.23 3.95
C ILE A 176 -1.11 -21.28 2.50
N PRO A 177 -2.37 -21.66 2.22
CA PRO A 177 -2.93 -21.55 0.89
C PRO A 177 -2.90 -20.10 0.36
N LYS A 178 -2.48 -19.91 -0.89
CA LYS A 178 -2.35 -18.59 -1.54
C LYS A 178 -3.70 -18.13 -2.12
N ASP A 179 -4.70 -18.06 -1.26
CA ASP A 179 -6.08 -17.69 -1.58
C ASP A 179 -6.61 -16.60 -0.64
N ARG A 180 -7.84 -16.14 -0.89
CA ARG A 180 -8.49 -15.07 -0.11
C ARG A 180 -9.15 -15.54 1.18
N SER A 181 -9.17 -16.83 1.47
CA SER A 181 -9.61 -17.31 2.78
C SER A 181 -8.47 -17.32 3.81
N HIS A 182 -7.21 -17.26 3.35
CA HIS A 182 -6.03 -17.26 4.22
C HIS A 182 -5.19 -15.98 4.15
N ILE A 183 -5.15 -15.31 2.99
CA ILE A 183 -4.58 -13.97 2.85
C ILE A 183 -5.74 -12.99 2.90
N ILE A 184 -5.94 -12.35 4.05
CA ILE A 184 -7.13 -11.53 4.36
C ILE A 184 -6.78 -10.08 4.66
N GLY A 185 -7.72 -9.15 4.49
CA GLY A 185 -7.63 -7.79 5.01
C GLY A 185 -8.07 -7.74 6.47
N HIS A 186 -7.68 -6.69 7.20
CA HIS A 186 -8.13 -6.52 8.59
C HIS A 186 -9.65 -6.46 8.69
N VAL A 187 -10.33 -5.80 7.75
CA VAL A 187 -11.79 -5.71 7.65
C VAL A 187 -12.49 -7.08 7.60
N GLU A 188 -11.79 -8.14 7.20
CA GLU A 188 -12.34 -9.51 7.10
C GLU A 188 -12.14 -10.31 8.41
N VAL A 189 -11.39 -9.78 9.37
CA VAL A 189 -11.24 -10.39 10.69
C VAL A 189 -12.56 -10.25 11.47
N PRO A 190 -13.11 -11.33 12.05
CA PRO A 190 -14.33 -11.26 12.86
C PRO A 190 -14.19 -10.27 14.02
N GLY A 191 -15.14 -9.32 14.09
CA GLY A 191 -15.18 -8.27 15.10
C GLY A 191 -14.26 -7.07 14.81
N ALA A 192 -13.68 -6.98 13.61
CA ALA A 192 -12.91 -5.80 13.21
C ALA A 192 -13.75 -4.52 13.29
N THR A 193 -13.18 -3.50 13.91
CA THR A 193 -13.74 -2.13 13.96
C THR A 193 -13.13 -1.22 12.91
N HIS A 194 -12.11 -1.72 12.18
CA HIS A 194 -11.41 -1.00 11.12
C HIS A 194 -11.82 -1.53 9.74
N THR A 195 -11.60 -0.71 8.71
CA THR A 195 -12.02 -0.98 7.32
C THR A 195 -10.86 -1.18 6.36
N ASP A 196 -9.64 -1.24 6.86
CA ASP A 196 -8.43 -1.44 6.08
C ASP A 196 -8.32 -2.89 5.56
N PRO A 197 -7.66 -3.11 4.40
CA PRO A 197 -6.83 -2.17 3.63
C PRO A 197 -7.62 -1.18 2.76
N GLY A 198 -8.95 -1.18 2.84
CA GLY A 198 -9.81 -0.19 2.19
C GLY A 198 -10.12 -0.50 0.72
N PRO A 199 -10.99 0.31 0.10
CA PRO A 199 -11.53 0.04 -1.24
C PRO A 199 -10.49 0.18 -2.36
N ASN A 200 -9.41 0.93 -2.11
CA ASN A 200 -8.35 1.13 -3.09
C ASN A 200 -7.34 -0.03 -3.16
N TRP A 201 -7.42 -1.00 -2.22
CA TRP A 201 -6.56 -2.16 -2.26
C TRP A 201 -6.95 -3.12 -3.40
N ASN A 202 -6.11 -3.20 -4.42
CA ASN A 202 -6.33 -4.08 -5.56
C ASN A 202 -5.98 -5.54 -5.21
N TRP A 203 -6.96 -6.28 -4.70
CA TRP A 203 -6.81 -7.71 -4.37
C TRP A 203 -6.45 -8.59 -5.58
N THR A 204 -6.98 -8.29 -6.77
CA THR A 204 -6.67 -9.04 -7.99
C THR A 204 -5.18 -8.95 -8.30
N TYR A 205 -4.64 -7.73 -8.31
CA TYR A 205 -3.24 -7.48 -8.56
C TYR A 205 -2.36 -8.14 -7.49
N TYR A 206 -2.69 -7.92 -6.22
CA TYR A 206 -1.94 -8.45 -5.10
C TYR A 206 -1.89 -9.98 -5.08
N MET A 207 -3.04 -10.65 -5.26
CA MET A 207 -3.10 -12.11 -5.22
C MET A 207 -2.39 -12.76 -6.41
N GLN A 208 -2.40 -12.13 -7.59
CA GLN A 208 -1.60 -12.61 -8.72
C GLN A 208 -0.10 -12.55 -8.41
N LEU A 209 0.37 -11.46 -7.79
CA LEU A 209 1.76 -11.37 -7.33
C LEU A 209 2.09 -12.42 -6.26
N VAL A 210 1.18 -12.66 -5.30
CA VAL A 210 1.34 -13.70 -4.27
C VAL A 210 1.43 -15.10 -4.90
N GLN A 211 0.65 -15.36 -5.95
CA GLN A 211 0.65 -16.61 -6.70
C GLN A 211 1.86 -16.76 -7.65
N GLY A 212 2.70 -15.74 -7.79
CA GLY A 212 3.94 -15.78 -8.56
C GLY A 212 3.89 -15.14 -9.94
N ASN A 213 2.73 -14.61 -10.36
CA ASN A 213 2.60 -13.81 -11.57
C ASN A 213 3.24 -12.43 -11.32
N THR A 214 4.54 -12.32 -11.61
CA THR A 214 5.38 -11.19 -11.23
C THR A 214 6.12 -10.56 -12.41
N ALA A 215 5.86 -10.97 -13.66
CA ALA A 215 6.55 -10.38 -14.79
C ALA A 215 6.22 -8.89 -14.91
N ILE A 216 7.16 -8.15 -15.51
CA ILE A 216 6.97 -6.78 -15.95
C ILE A 216 7.09 -6.84 -17.47
N GLY A 217 6.04 -6.43 -18.15
CA GLY A 217 6.06 -6.30 -19.60
C GLY A 217 6.84 -5.07 -20.01
N THR A 218 7.14 -4.97 -21.30
CA THR A 218 7.73 -3.77 -21.89
C THR A 218 7.04 -3.48 -23.21
N GLY A 219 6.98 -2.22 -23.59
CA GLY A 219 6.57 -1.85 -24.93
C GLY A 219 7.07 -0.48 -25.34
N THR A 220 7.02 -0.18 -26.63
CA THR A 220 7.42 1.11 -27.18
C THR A 220 6.18 1.87 -27.65
N VAL A 221 6.05 3.13 -27.22
CA VAL A 221 4.94 3.99 -27.62
C VAL A 221 5.10 4.39 -29.09
N HIS A 222 4.02 4.25 -29.86
CA HIS A 222 3.92 4.72 -31.24
C HIS A 222 2.67 5.56 -31.46
N THR A 223 2.87 6.85 -31.78
CA THR A 223 1.82 7.87 -31.92
C THR A 223 2.32 9.03 -32.79
N ALA A 224 1.44 9.96 -33.18
CA ALA A 224 1.84 11.12 -33.99
C ALA A 224 2.74 12.12 -33.21
N SER A 225 2.60 12.21 -31.90
CA SER A 225 3.44 13.07 -31.05
C SER A 225 3.58 12.52 -29.63
N SER A 226 2.48 12.39 -28.90
CA SER A 226 2.43 11.79 -27.57
C SER A 226 1.10 11.10 -27.30
N VAL A 227 1.08 10.21 -26.31
CA VAL A 227 -0.13 9.57 -25.79
C VAL A 227 -0.41 10.08 -24.38
N ASN A 228 -1.69 10.33 -24.07
CA ASN A 228 -2.12 10.75 -22.74
C ASN A 228 -1.92 9.61 -21.73
N VAL A 229 -1.27 9.93 -20.61
CA VAL A 229 -1.25 9.08 -19.42
C VAL A 229 -2.43 9.45 -18.54
N ARG A 230 -3.21 8.46 -18.14
CA ARG A 230 -4.45 8.64 -17.37
C ARG A 230 -4.34 8.06 -15.97
N SER A 231 -5.12 8.61 -15.05
CA SER A 231 -5.18 8.13 -13.66
C SER A 231 -5.82 6.74 -13.50
N GLY A 232 -6.46 6.22 -14.55
CA GLY A 232 -7.07 4.90 -14.58
C GLY A 232 -7.30 4.38 -16.02
N PRO A 233 -7.79 3.14 -16.15
CA PRO A 233 -7.91 2.46 -17.45
C PRO A 233 -9.14 2.93 -18.22
N GLY A 234 -9.09 4.14 -18.78
CA GLY A 234 -10.21 4.65 -19.58
C GLY A 234 -10.12 6.12 -19.92
N THR A 235 -10.84 6.55 -20.95
CA THR A 235 -10.78 7.93 -21.42
C THR A 235 -11.53 8.92 -20.54
N GLY A 236 -12.39 8.44 -19.64
CA GLY A 236 -13.05 9.23 -18.60
C GLY A 236 -12.16 9.58 -17.40
N TYR A 237 -11.00 8.92 -17.25
CA TYR A 237 -10.05 9.23 -16.19
C TYR A 237 -9.20 10.47 -16.56
N GLY A 238 -8.86 11.24 -15.52
CA GLY A 238 -8.07 12.46 -15.65
C GLY A 238 -6.69 12.20 -16.27
N ILE A 239 -6.20 13.17 -17.04
CA ILE A 239 -4.86 13.13 -17.64
C ILE A 239 -3.85 13.54 -16.56
N VAL A 240 -2.84 12.70 -16.33
CA VAL A 240 -1.79 12.88 -15.31
C VAL A 240 -0.38 12.96 -15.93
N GLY A 241 -0.33 13.10 -17.25
CA GLY A 241 0.90 13.28 -18.02
C GLY A 241 0.73 12.82 -19.46
N SER A 242 1.85 12.71 -20.16
CA SER A 242 1.93 12.14 -21.50
C SER A 242 3.22 11.33 -21.65
N VAL A 243 3.26 10.44 -22.64
CA VAL A 243 4.46 9.74 -23.08
C VAL A 243 4.70 10.05 -24.54
N SER A 244 5.91 10.48 -24.88
CA SER A 244 6.29 10.81 -26.26
C SER A 244 6.42 9.57 -27.13
N ASP A 245 6.20 9.74 -28.43
CA ASP A 245 6.51 8.73 -29.45
C ASP A 245 7.94 8.17 -29.31
N GLY A 246 8.11 6.87 -29.56
CA GLY A 246 9.38 6.15 -29.45
C GLY A 246 9.84 5.82 -28.03
N THR A 247 9.12 6.27 -26.99
CA THR A 247 9.50 5.99 -25.59
C THR A 247 9.20 4.55 -25.21
N SER A 248 10.17 3.84 -24.63
CA SER A 248 9.94 2.54 -24.00
C SER A 248 9.33 2.69 -22.61
N VAL A 249 8.30 1.89 -22.32
CA VAL A 249 7.60 1.84 -21.05
C VAL A 249 7.63 0.45 -20.44
N SER A 250 7.72 0.37 -19.12
CA SER A 250 7.45 -0.86 -18.37
C SER A 250 5.94 -1.01 -18.16
N VAL A 251 5.44 -2.24 -18.23
CA VAL A 251 4.03 -2.58 -18.02
C VAL A 251 3.92 -3.45 -16.77
N TYR A 252 3.51 -2.83 -15.66
CA TYR A 252 3.46 -3.48 -14.35
C TYR A 252 2.26 -4.40 -14.18
N CYS A 253 1.13 -4.01 -14.79
CA CYS A 253 -0.07 -4.81 -14.95
C CYS A 253 -0.87 -4.24 -16.14
N GLN A 254 -1.88 -4.97 -16.62
CA GLN A 254 -2.82 -4.42 -17.60
C GLN A 254 -4.26 -4.66 -17.15
N ALA A 255 -5.14 -3.74 -17.57
CA ALA A 255 -6.54 -3.72 -17.20
C ALA A 255 -7.44 -3.61 -18.43
N ALA A 256 -8.67 -4.11 -18.32
CA ALA A 256 -9.73 -3.76 -19.25
C ALA A 256 -10.29 -2.39 -18.89
N GLY A 257 -10.62 -1.59 -19.91
CA GLY A 257 -11.06 -0.21 -19.74
C GLY A 257 -11.93 0.28 -20.88
N THR A 258 -11.95 1.60 -21.09
CA THR A 258 -12.63 2.18 -22.26
C THR A 258 -11.95 1.71 -23.55
N THR A 259 -12.75 1.31 -24.55
CA THR A 259 -12.24 0.98 -25.90
C THR A 259 -11.66 2.22 -26.57
N VAL A 260 -10.47 2.08 -27.13
CA VAL A 260 -9.74 3.12 -27.86
C VAL A 260 -9.32 2.56 -29.22
N THR A 261 -9.25 3.41 -30.23
CA THR A 261 -8.61 3.12 -31.52
C THR A 261 -7.34 3.95 -31.62
N GLY A 262 -6.21 3.28 -31.81
CA GLY A 262 -4.88 3.88 -31.90
C GLY A 262 -4.04 3.27 -33.03
N THR A 263 -2.73 3.47 -32.97
CA THR A 263 -1.75 3.03 -33.99
C THR A 263 -1.83 1.53 -34.28
N TYR A 264 -2.06 0.71 -33.25
CA TYR A 264 -2.11 -0.75 -33.33
C TYR A 264 -3.54 -1.31 -33.40
N GLY A 265 -4.51 -0.48 -33.79
CA GLY A 265 -5.91 -0.90 -33.98
C GLY A 265 -6.79 -0.54 -32.80
N THR A 266 -7.83 -1.35 -32.56
CA THR A 266 -8.87 -1.08 -31.55
C THR A 266 -8.81 -2.12 -30.45
N SER A 267 -8.69 -1.66 -29.20
CA SER A 267 -8.62 -2.51 -28.02
C SER A 267 -9.20 -1.79 -26.81
N ASN A 268 -9.62 -2.57 -25.80
CA ASN A 268 -10.00 -2.06 -24.48
C ASN A 268 -8.91 -2.31 -23.42
N ILE A 269 -7.70 -2.71 -23.83
CA ILE A 269 -6.58 -2.96 -22.94
C ILE A 269 -5.85 -1.65 -22.60
N TRP A 270 -5.51 -1.52 -21.32
CA TRP A 270 -4.76 -0.39 -20.76
C TRP A 270 -3.56 -0.89 -19.97
N ASP A 271 -2.38 -0.36 -20.27
CA ASP A 271 -1.13 -0.69 -19.61
C ASP A 271 -0.88 0.23 -18.43
N ARG A 272 -0.73 -0.33 -17.24
CA ARG A 272 -0.27 0.42 -16.06
C ARG A 272 1.25 0.57 -16.12
N ILE A 273 1.70 1.77 -16.41
CA ILE A 273 3.12 2.14 -16.57
C ILE A 273 3.70 2.84 -15.33
N GLY A 274 2.95 2.89 -14.24
CA GLY A 274 3.35 3.42 -12.94
C GLY A 274 2.16 3.54 -11.98
N THR A 275 2.39 4.03 -10.76
CA THR A 275 1.32 4.25 -9.78
C THR A 275 0.28 5.22 -10.32
N ASN A 276 -0.95 4.74 -10.52
CA ASN A 276 -2.07 5.49 -11.11
C ASN A 276 -1.71 6.15 -12.45
N ARG A 277 -0.94 5.44 -13.29
CA ARG A 277 -0.52 5.90 -14.62
C ARG A 277 -0.82 4.82 -15.65
N TYR A 278 -1.77 5.10 -16.53
CA TYR A 278 -2.25 4.17 -17.55
C TYR A 278 -2.13 4.79 -18.94
N VAL A 279 -1.72 3.99 -19.92
CA VAL A 279 -1.79 4.32 -21.35
C VAL A 279 -2.60 3.24 -22.06
N SER A 280 -3.28 3.60 -23.15
CA SER A 280 -3.97 2.58 -23.95
C SER A 280 -2.95 1.74 -24.71
N ASP A 281 -3.09 0.42 -24.62
CA ASP A 281 -2.25 -0.57 -25.32
C ASP A 281 -2.29 -0.39 -26.84
N THR A 282 -3.35 0.22 -27.38
CA THR A 282 -3.44 0.56 -28.82
C THR A 282 -2.35 1.52 -29.33
N PHE A 283 -1.62 2.19 -28.43
CA PHE A 283 -0.48 3.03 -28.77
C PHE A 283 0.86 2.43 -28.31
N VAL A 284 0.88 1.22 -27.74
CA VAL A 284 2.08 0.60 -27.18
C VAL A 284 2.36 -0.71 -27.92
N ASN A 285 3.51 -0.79 -28.59
CA ASN A 285 3.96 -2.05 -29.16
C ASN A 285 4.53 -2.94 -28.06
N THR A 286 3.69 -3.81 -27.50
CA THR A 286 4.07 -4.80 -26.48
C THR A 286 4.53 -6.13 -27.09
N GLY A 287 4.49 -6.26 -28.42
CA GLY A 287 4.70 -7.52 -29.13
C GLY A 287 3.57 -8.55 -28.98
N ASN A 288 2.43 -8.16 -28.40
CA ASN A 288 1.28 -9.04 -28.16
C ASN A 288 -0.01 -8.37 -28.66
N SER A 289 -0.87 -9.10 -29.37
CA SER A 289 -2.20 -8.61 -29.83
C SER A 289 -3.25 -8.53 -28.71
N GLY A 290 -2.84 -8.81 -27.48
CA GLY A 290 -3.69 -8.86 -26.32
C GLY A 290 -2.84 -8.72 -25.06
N TYR A 291 -3.33 -9.29 -23.97
CA TYR A 291 -2.60 -9.25 -22.72
C TYR A 291 -1.21 -9.91 -22.81
N ILE A 292 -0.19 -9.22 -22.31
CA ILE A 292 1.18 -9.73 -22.20
C ILE A 292 1.17 -10.96 -21.28
N PRO A 293 1.66 -12.13 -21.74
CA PRO A 293 1.71 -13.34 -20.93
C PRO A 293 2.49 -13.12 -19.62
N ASN A 294 1.95 -13.66 -18.51
CA ASN A 294 2.57 -13.59 -17.19
C ASN A 294 2.82 -12.17 -16.64
N VAL A 295 2.25 -11.13 -17.27
CA VAL A 295 2.07 -9.83 -16.62
C VAL A 295 0.77 -9.89 -15.83
N PRO A 296 0.73 -9.40 -14.59
CA PRO A 296 -0.49 -9.45 -13.78
C PRO A 296 -1.58 -8.52 -14.31
N ARG A 297 -2.81 -8.74 -13.88
CA ARG A 297 -3.97 -7.92 -14.16
C ARG A 297 -4.23 -6.93 -13.03
N CYS A 298 -4.68 -5.76 -13.44
CA CYS A 298 -5.33 -4.76 -12.62
C CYS A 298 -6.64 -4.37 -13.31
#